data_AF-A0A2P5I2E5-F1
#
_entry.id   AF-A0A2P5I2E5-F1
#
_cell.length_a   1.000
_cell.length_b   1.000
_cell.length_c   1.000
_cell.angle_alpha   90.00
_cell.angle_beta   90.00
_cell.angle_gamma   90.00
#
_symmetry.space_group_name_H-M   'P 1'
#
loop_
_entity.id
_entity.type
_entity.pdbx_description
1 polymer ?
#
loop_
_entity_poly.entity_id
_entity_poly.type
_entity_poly.pdbx_seq_one_letter_code
_entity_poly.pdbx_strand_id
1 'polypeptide(L)'
;SSLVDEINHKVQTANGAEPTSSTILGPFWSPETPFRNNGDSVVQNMPPDGQLTFFHGVIKDAETGKGIPNAVFDMWQASTNGKYDVFDPENQTRHNLRGKFRTDADGKFWFYCLKPTEYAIDTSGPSAELLRIMGRHPYRPAHIHMMVTHDDYVGVTAQLYPSDDQYLETDTACAVKPDLLLTFKPVTGEKNGAVLDVEYDVRLVSKKYKPDNTMLMQNANQNKF
;
A
#
# COMPACT_ATOMS: atom_id res chain seq x y z
N SER A 1 11.89 -7.53 9.89
CA SER A 1 12.04 -6.99 8.52
C SER A 1 11.93 -5.47 8.46
N SER A 2 11.28 -4.79 9.43
CA SER A 2 11.20 -3.31 9.49
C SER A 2 12.56 -2.59 9.56
N LEU A 3 13.55 -3.16 10.26
CA LEU A 3 14.89 -2.56 10.39
C LEU A 3 15.61 -2.40 9.03
N VAL A 4 15.32 -3.26 8.06
CA VAL A 4 15.95 -3.20 6.72
C VAL A 4 15.34 -2.06 5.89
N ASP A 5 14.06 -1.72 6.11
CA ASP A 5 13.40 -0.60 5.45
C ASP A 5 13.88 0.76 5.99
N GLU A 6 14.15 0.87 7.30
CA GLU A 6 14.66 2.10 7.92
C GLU A 6 16.05 2.52 7.40
N ILE A 7 16.89 1.56 7.03
CA ILE A 7 18.27 1.82 6.58
C ILE A 7 18.32 2.25 5.10
N ASN A 8 17.34 1.87 4.27
CA ASN A 8 17.41 2.05 2.81
C ASN A 8 16.62 3.24 2.22
N HIS A 9 15.85 3.99 3.03
CA HIS A 9 14.83 4.91 2.47
C HIS A 9 14.82 6.36 2.99
N LYS A 10 15.97 6.95 3.29
CA LYS A 10 16.06 8.44 3.36
C LYS A 10 16.37 9.02 2.00
N VAL A 11 15.36 9.08 1.12
CA VAL A 11 15.45 9.90 -0.10
C VAL A 11 14.76 11.22 0.19
N GLN A 12 15.54 12.23 0.59
CA GLN A 12 15.07 13.61 0.70
C GLN A 12 15.50 14.38 -0.54
N THR A 13 14.61 15.22 -1.09
CA THR A 13 15.01 16.13 -2.18
C THR A 13 15.93 17.23 -1.66
N ALA A 14 16.62 17.94 -2.56
CA ALA A 14 17.48 19.06 -2.20
C ALA A 14 16.75 20.20 -1.44
N ASN A 15 15.42 20.27 -1.58
CA ASN A 15 14.57 21.27 -0.92
C ASN A 15 13.89 20.74 0.36
N GLY A 16 14.26 19.53 0.83
CA GLY A 16 13.69 18.91 2.01
C GLY A 16 12.30 18.29 1.83
N ALA A 17 11.84 18.10 0.58
CA ALA A 17 10.57 17.41 0.34
C ALA A 17 10.72 15.90 0.55
N GLU A 18 9.77 15.31 1.26
CA GLU A 18 9.77 13.90 1.64
C GLU A 18 8.75 13.11 0.79
N PRO A 19 9.15 11.98 0.17
CA PRO A 19 8.21 11.07 -0.47
C PRO A 19 7.30 10.41 0.57
N THR A 20 6.20 9.83 0.11
CA THR A 20 5.41 8.92 0.95
C THR A 20 6.30 7.79 1.47
N SER A 21 6.19 7.51 2.76
CA SER A 21 6.97 6.48 3.42
C SER A 21 6.78 5.11 2.77
N SER A 22 7.88 4.35 2.59
CA SER A 22 7.80 2.94 2.22
C SER A 22 7.68 2.03 3.44
N THR A 23 7.09 0.86 3.24
CA THR A 23 7.05 -0.27 4.19
C THR A 23 7.13 -1.59 3.43
N ILE A 24 7.22 -2.70 4.16
CA ILE A 24 7.32 -4.05 3.58
C ILE A 24 6.18 -4.35 2.60
N LEU A 25 6.52 -5.02 1.50
CA LEU A 25 5.58 -5.51 0.49
C LEU A 25 4.56 -6.50 1.05
N GLY A 26 5.00 -7.41 1.93
CA GLY A 26 4.24 -8.58 2.33
C GLY A 26 4.25 -9.69 1.25
N PRO A 27 3.91 -10.94 1.61
CA PRO A 27 4.12 -12.11 0.75
C PRO A 27 3.04 -12.32 -0.32
N PHE A 28 2.02 -11.47 -0.37
CA PHE A 28 0.77 -11.74 -1.12
C PHE A 28 0.57 -10.86 -2.36
N TRP A 29 1.59 -10.11 -2.78
CA TRP A 29 1.57 -9.40 -4.06
C TRP A 29 1.59 -10.38 -5.23
N SER A 30 0.92 -10.04 -6.34
CA SER A 30 0.92 -10.84 -7.57
C SER A 30 1.21 -9.96 -8.80
N PRO A 31 2.16 -10.35 -9.67
CA PRO A 31 2.41 -9.64 -10.92
C PRO A 31 1.20 -9.70 -11.87
N GLU A 32 0.34 -10.71 -11.72
CA GLU A 32 -0.82 -10.96 -12.57
C GLU A 32 -2.04 -10.10 -12.20
N THR A 33 -1.94 -9.22 -11.18
CA THR A 33 -3.02 -8.28 -10.83
C THR A 33 -3.47 -7.50 -12.08
N PRO A 34 -4.77 -7.48 -12.41
CA PRO A 34 -5.27 -6.88 -13.63
C PRO A 34 -5.27 -5.35 -13.55
N PHE A 35 -5.05 -4.72 -14.70
CA PHE A 35 -5.42 -3.32 -14.88
C PHE A 35 -6.95 -3.19 -14.94
N ARG A 36 -7.47 -2.16 -14.27
CA ARG A 36 -8.88 -1.79 -14.25
C ARG A 36 -9.02 -0.32 -14.64
N ASN A 37 -10.21 0.10 -15.05
CA ASN A 37 -10.47 1.50 -15.34
C ASN A 37 -10.63 2.28 -14.02
N ASN A 38 -10.31 3.57 -14.03
CA ASN A 38 -10.65 4.41 -12.88
C ASN A 38 -12.17 4.45 -12.69
N GLY A 39 -12.61 4.20 -11.45
CA GLY A 39 -14.01 4.07 -11.08
C GLY A 39 -14.53 2.63 -11.08
N ASP A 40 -13.73 1.66 -11.51
CA ASP A 40 -14.06 0.24 -11.34
C ASP A 40 -13.92 -0.19 -9.88
N SER A 41 -14.60 -1.27 -9.53
CA SER A 41 -14.46 -1.92 -8.22
C SER A 41 -13.44 -3.05 -8.27
N VAL A 42 -12.58 -3.14 -7.25
CA VAL A 42 -11.79 -4.36 -6.99
C VAL A 42 -12.59 -5.43 -6.26
N VAL A 43 -13.75 -5.07 -5.67
CA VAL A 43 -14.66 -6.00 -4.99
C VAL A 43 -15.44 -6.78 -6.04
N GLN A 44 -15.03 -8.01 -6.31
CA GLN A 44 -15.73 -8.94 -7.22
C GLN A 44 -16.72 -9.82 -6.45
N ASN A 45 -16.40 -10.12 -5.20
CA ASN A 45 -17.23 -10.86 -4.28
C ASN A 45 -17.43 -10.01 -3.02
N MET A 46 -18.63 -9.46 -2.85
CA MET A 46 -18.97 -8.63 -1.70
C MET A 46 -19.29 -9.51 -0.49
N PRO A 47 -18.50 -9.45 0.60
CA PRO A 47 -18.85 -10.17 1.83
C PRO A 47 -20.04 -9.48 2.54
N PRO A 48 -20.87 -10.23 3.30
CA PRO A 48 -22.07 -9.69 3.95
C PRO A 48 -21.82 -8.53 4.92
N ASP A 49 -20.65 -8.51 5.56
CA ASP A 49 -20.17 -7.50 6.50
C ASP A 49 -19.23 -6.47 5.84
N GLY A 50 -19.04 -6.55 4.52
CA GLY A 50 -18.18 -5.64 3.78
C GLY A 50 -18.68 -4.20 3.81
N GLN A 51 -17.76 -3.27 4.01
CA GLN A 51 -18.03 -1.83 3.89
C GLN A 51 -17.42 -1.31 2.59
N LEU A 52 -18.26 -1.17 1.56
CA LEU A 52 -17.83 -0.63 0.27
C LEU A 52 -17.35 0.81 0.43
N THR A 53 -16.12 1.05 -0.02
CA THR A 53 -15.42 2.32 0.15
C THR A 53 -15.03 2.88 -1.22
N PHE A 54 -15.31 4.15 -1.44
CA PHE A 54 -14.76 4.92 -2.56
C PHE A 54 -13.37 5.43 -2.18
N PHE A 55 -12.33 4.91 -2.84
CA PHE A 55 -10.94 5.28 -2.62
C PHE A 55 -10.48 6.18 -3.77
N HIS A 56 -9.94 7.35 -3.45
CA HIS A 56 -9.42 8.28 -4.46
C HIS A 56 -8.24 9.09 -3.93
N GLY A 57 -7.54 9.76 -4.85
CA GLY A 57 -6.46 10.66 -4.49
C GLY A 57 -5.64 11.05 -5.71
N VAL A 58 -4.49 11.69 -5.44
CA VAL A 58 -3.57 12.17 -6.47
C VAL A 58 -2.16 11.66 -6.20
N ILE A 59 -1.52 11.11 -7.23
CA ILE A 59 -0.09 10.83 -7.20
C ILE A 59 0.63 12.10 -7.65
N LYS A 60 1.45 12.68 -6.78
CA LYS A 60 2.12 13.98 -6.96
C LYS A 60 3.63 13.86 -6.91
N ASP A 61 4.29 14.75 -7.63
CA ASP A 61 5.71 15.02 -7.47
C ASP A 61 5.94 15.72 -6.12
N ALA A 62 6.76 15.12 -5.27
CA ALA A 62 7.01 15.62 -3.92
C ALA A 62 7.64 17.03 -3.89
N GLU A 63 8.41 17.40 -4.91
CA GLU A 63 9.08 18.70 -4.99
C GLU A 63 8.16 19.78 -5.56
N THR A 64 7.46 19.48 -6.65
CA THR A 64 6.67 20.49 -7.37
C THR A 64 5.21 20.54 -6.93
N GLY A 65 4.71 19.48 -6.27
CA GLY A 65 3.30 19.30 -5.91
C GLY A 65 2.38 19.02 -7.10
N LYS A 66 2.91 18.93 -8.33
CA LYS A 66 2.13 18.65 -9.54
C LYS A 66 1.73 17.18 -9.60
N GLY A 67 0.54 16.91 -10.13
CA GLY A 67 0.09 15.55 -10.42
C GLY A 67 0.97 14.85 -11.45
N ILE A 68 1.21 13.55 -11.25
CA ILE A 68 2.02 12.70 -12.11
C ILE A 68 1.07 11.86 -12.98
N PRO A 69 0.95 12.16 -14.28
CA PRO A 69 0.12 11.38 -15.18
C PRO A 69 0.73 10.01 -15.47
N ASN A 70 -0.11 9.04 -15.82
CA ASN A 70 0.28 7.67 -16.17
C ASN A 70 1.02 6.87 -15.08
N ALA A 71 1.08 7.36 -13.84
CA ALA A 71 1.54 6.58 -12.71
C ALA A 71 0.56 5.43 -12.44
N VAL A 72 1.07 4.30 -11.97
CA VAL A 72 0.25 3.11 -11.69
C VAL A 72 0.14 2.91 -10.19
N PHE A 73 -1.08 2.92 -9.67
CA PHE A 73 -1.45 2.52 -8.32
C PHE A 73 -1.90 1.06 -8.33
N ASP A 74 -1.06 0.16 -7.81
CA ASP A 74 -1.33 -1.27 -7.64
C ASP A 74 -1.76 -1.53 -6.20
N MET A 75 -2.96 -2.09 -6.02
CA MET A 75 -3.54 -2.33 -4.70
C MET A 75 -3.99 -3.78 -4.53
N TRP A 76 -3.81 -4.28 -3.31
CA TRP A 76 -4.35 -5.57 -2.88
C TRP A 76 -4.67 -5.55 -1.38
N GLN A 77 -5.70 -6.30 -0.99
CA GLN A 77 -6.07 -6.46 0.42
C GLN A 77 -6.74 -7.82 0.65
N ALA A 78 -6.84 -8.21 1.92
CA ALA A 78 -7.66 -9.34 2.33
C ALA A 78 -9.16 -8.98 2.31
N SER A 79 -10.00 -10.01 2.22
CA SER A 79 -11.44 -9.90 2.49
C SER A 79 -11.71 -9.76 3.99
N THR A 80 -12.97 -9.59 4.39
CA THR A 80 -13.39 -9.44 5.80
C THR A 80 -13.10 -10.66 6.67
N ASN A 81 -12.89 -11.82 6.04
CA ASN A 81 -12.45 -13.05 6.71
C ASN A 81 -10.91 -13.15 6.88
N GLY A 82 -10.16 -12.10 6.53
CA GLY A 82 -8.69 -12.06 6.63
C GLY A 82 -7.95 -12.85 5.56
N LYS A 83 -8.63 -13.41 4.55
CA LYS A 83 -8.00 -14.19 3.48
C LYS A 83 -7.88 -13.42 2.17
N TYR A 84 -6.80 -13.68 1.45
CA TYR A 84 -6.63 -13.29 0.06
C TYR A 84 -7.22 -14.33 -0.88
N ASP A 85 -7.64 -13.89 -2.06
CA ASP A 85 -8.24 -14.69 -3.13
C ASP A 85 -7.53 -16.04 -3.38
N VAL A 86 -6.20 -16.04 -3.46
CA VAL A 86 -5.39 -17.25 -3.73
C VAL A 86 -5.55 -18.33 -2.64
N PHE A 87 -5.87 -17.93 -1.40
CA PHE A 87 -6.05 -18.84 -0.26
C PHE A 87 -7.53 -19.08 0.07
N ASP A 88 -8.45 -18.56 -0.75
CA ASP A 88 -9.89 -18.65 -0.52
C ASP A 88 -10.69 -18.81 -1.83
N PRO A 89 -10.30 -19.74 -2.72
CA PRO A 89 -10.90 -19.86 -4.05
C PRO A 89 -12.37 -20.27 -4.05
N GLU A 90 -12.88 -20.80 -2.93
CA GLU A 90 -14.28 -21.17 -2.75
C GLU A 90 -15.19 -19.97 -2.52
N ASN A 91 -14.66 -18.86 -1.98
CA ASN A 91 -15.42 -17.66 -1.63
C ASN A 91 -15.01 -16.43 -2.44
N GLN A 92 -13.85 -16.47 -3.10
CA GLN A 92 -13.26 -15.36 -3.81
C GLN A 92 -12.89 -15.74 -5.24
N THR A 93 -13.40 -14.95 -6.19
CA THR A 93 -12.98 -15.01 -7.59
C THR A 93 -11.51 -14.65 -7.67
N ARG A 94 -10.79 -15.25 -8.62
CA ARG A 94 -9.41 -14.88 -8.92
C ARG A 94 -9.31 -13.36 -9.16
N HIS A 95 -8.37 -12.71 -8.47
CA HIS A 95 -8.18 -11.26 -8.43
C HIS A 95 -9.29 -10.43 -7.75
N ASN A 96 -10.12 -11.05 -6.91
CA ASN A 96 -10.93 -10.31 -5.96
C ASN A 96 -10.02 -9.45 -5.06
N LEU A 97 -10.44 -8.20 -4.81
CA LEU A 97 -9.74 -7.23 -3.98
C LEU A 97 -8.31 -6.90 -4.45
N ARG A 98 -8.09 -6.97 -5.78
CA ARG A 98 -6.86 -6.57 -6.45
C ARG A 98 -7.14 -5.70 -7.66
N GLY A 99 -6.31 -4.69 -7.90
CA GLY A 99 -6.39 -3.86 -9.10
C GLY A 99 -5.22 -2.92 -9.29
N LYS A 100 -4.86 -2.70 -10.56
CA LYS A 100 -3.94 -1.64 -10.99
C LYS A 100 -4.72 -0.53 -11.67
N PHE A 101 -4.52 0.70 -11.21
CA PHE A 101 -5.18 1.90 -11.71
C PHE A 101 -4.15 2.88 -12.22
N ARG A 102 -4.40 3.48 -13.38
CA ARG A 102 -3.50 4.45 -13.99
C ARG A 102 -4.03 5.85 -13.78
N THR A 103 -3.16 6.75 -13.35
CA THR A 103 -3.55 8.13 -13.13
C THR A 103 -3.91 8.85 -14.42
N ASP A 104 -4.86 9.78 -14.31
CA ASP A 104 -5.24 10.67 -15.39
C ASP A 104 -4.19 11.78 -15.65
N ALA A 105 -4.52 12.74 -16.52
CA ALA A 105 -3.64 13.86 -16.86
C ALA A 105 -3.26 14.75 -15.67
N ASP A 106 -4.09 14.78 -14.62
CA ASP A 106 -3.88 15.55 -13.40
C ASP A 106 -3.26 14.70 -12.27
N GLY A 107 -2.86 13.45 -12.56
CA GLY A 107 -2.32 12.52 -11.56
C GLY A 107 -3.38 11.87 -10.66
N LYS A 108 -4.66 12.00 -10.98
CA LYS A 108 -5.76 11.46 -10.16
C LYS A 108 -6.02 10.00 -10.45
N PHE A 109 -6.38 9.25 -9.42
CA PHE A 109 -6.87 7.86 -9.52
C PHE A 109 -8.06 7.68 -8.58
N TRP A 110 -8.97 6.76 -8.93
CA TRP A 110 -10.10 6.43 -8.08
C TRP A 110 -10.64 5.04 -8.37
N PHE A 111 -11.14 4.35 -7.35
CA PHE A 111 -11.69 2.99 -7.45
C PHE A 111 -12.56 2.67 -6.23
N TYR A 112 -13.23 1.51 -6.25
CA TYR A 112 -13.98 1.00 -5.11
C TYR A 112 -13.29 -0.22 -4.50
N CYS A 113 -13.15 -0.22 -3.17
CA CYS A 113 -12.57 -1.31 -2.38
C CYS A 113 -13.40 -1.56 -1.12
N LEU A 114 -12.91 -2.42 -0.22
CA LEU A 114 -13.51 -2.58 1.11
C LEU A 114 -12.69 -1.77 2.13
N LYS A 115 -13.34 -1.25 3.18
CA LYS A 115 -12.62 -0.91 4.41
C LYS A 115 -11.91 -2.19 4.87
N PRO A 116 -10.57 -2.20 5.04
CA PRO A 116 -9.89 -3.39 5.49
C PRO A 116 -10.33 -3.72 6.92
N THR A 117 -10.22 -5.00 7.28
CA THR A 117 -10.46 -5.51 8.64
C THR A 117 -9.18 -6.12 9.17
N GLU A 118 -9.02 -6.11 10.49
CA GLU A 118 -7.93 -6.79 11.17
C GLU A 118 -8.01 -8.30 10.91
N TYR A 119 -6.86 -8.96 10.94
CA TYR A 119 -6.84 -10.42 10.88
C TYR A 119 -5.72 -10.99 11.74
N ALA A 120 -5.98 -12.17 12.29
CA ALA A 120 -4.97 -12.94 12.99
C ALA A 120 -4.04 -13.59 11.96
N ILE A 121 -2.73 -13.50 12.19
CA ILE A 121 -1.80 -14.39 11.50
C ILE A 121 -2.05 -15.84 11.94
N ASP A 122 -1.60 -16.79 11.15
CA ASP A 122 -1.66 -18.21 11.49
C ASP A 122 -1.16 -18.44 12.93
N THR A 123 -2.06 -18.94 13.77
CA THR A 123 -1.80 -19.22 15.19
C THR A 123 -1.33 -20.65 15.42
N SER A 124 -1.05 -21.38 14.34
CA SER A 124 -0.41 -22.68 14.35
C SER A 124 1.08 -22.57 14.02
N GLY A 125 1.86 -23.54 14.51
CA GLY A 125 3.28 -23.64 14.21
C GLY A 125 4.20 -22.71 15.02
N PRO A 126 5.50 -22.71 14.69
CA PRO A 126 6.55 -22.13 15.53
C PRO A 126 6.47 -20.60 15.66
N SER A 127 5.96 -19.90 14.64
CA SER A 127 5.75 -18.44 14.72
C SER A 127 4.71 -18.06 15.78
N ALA A 128 3.65 -18.86 15.89
CA ALA A 128 2.61 -18.64 16.90
C ALA A 128 3.11 -18.97 18.31
N GLU A 129 3.91 -20.03 18.46
CA GLU A 129 4.55 -20.38 19.73
C GLU A 129 5.49 -19.27 20.22
N LEU A 130 6.29 -18.71 19.32
CA LEU A 130 7.15 -17.57 19.63
C LEU A 130 6.35 -16.34 20.08
N LEU A 131 5.25 -16.01 19.40
CA LEU A 131 4.38 -14.91 19.82
C LEU A 131 3.78 -15.14 21.21
N ARG A 132 3.36 -16.37 21.53
CA ARG A 132 2.87 -16.73 22.86
C ARG A 132 3.95 -16.58 23.93
N ILE A 133 5.17 -17.05 23.66
CA ILE A 133 6.31 -16.91 24.58
C ILE A 133 6.62 -15.43 24.86
N MET A 134 6.52 -14.57 23.84
CA MET A 134 6.74 -13.13 23.96
C MET A 134 5.54 -12.36 24.54
N GLY A 135 4.41 -13.01 24.83
CA GLY A 135 3.18 -12.36 25.30
C GLY A 135 2.54 -11.42 24.27
N ARG A 136 2.79 -11.60 22.97
CA ARG A 136 2.26 -10.76 21.88
C ARG A 136 1.00 -11.39 21.28
N HIS A 137 0.04 -10.56 20.86
CA HIS A 137 -1.17 -11.02 20.16
C HIS A 137 -0.89 -11.34 18.67
N PRO A 138 -1.67 -12.24 18.03
CA PRO A 138 -1.46 -12.61 16.63
C PRO A 138 -2.10 -11.65 15.62
N TYR A 139 -2.88 -10.66 16.06
CA TYR A 139 -3.56 -9.73 15.16
C TYR A 139 -2.59 -8.78 14.46
N ARG A 140 -2.80 -8.59 13.15
CA ARG A 140 -2.27 -7.47 12.39
C ARG A 140 -3.37 -6.42 12.27
N PRO A 141 -3.04 -5.12 12.37
CA PRO A 141 -4.00 -4.07 12.07
C PRO A 141 -4.53 -4.23 10.65
N ALA A 142 -5.76 -3.80 10.42
CA ALA A 142 -6.37 -3.71 9.11
C ALA A 142 -5.47 -2.89 8.16
N HIS A 143 -5.25 -3.38 6.94
CA HIS A 143 -4.46 -2.63 5.96
C HIS A 143 -4.86 -2.90 4.51
N ILE A 144 -4.61 -1.90 3.68
CA ILE A 144 -4.57 -2.00 2.23
C ILE A 144 -3.10 -1.93 1.80
N HIS A 145 -2.64 -2.90 1.01
CA HIS A 145 -1.34 -2.79 0.39
C HIS A 145 -1.38 -1.87 -0.84
N MET A 146 -0.30 -1.12 -1.02
CA MET A 146 -0.08 -0.20 -2.11
C MET A 146 1.30 -0.42 -2.72
N MET A 147 1.38 -0.43 -4.04
CA MET A 147 2.59 -0.22 -4.79
C MET A 147 2.33 0.82 -5.88
N VAL A 148 3.10 1.91 -5.87
CA VAL A 148 3.03 2.95 -6.90
C VAL A 148 4.29 2.92 -7.75
N THR A 149 4.11 2.89 -9.07
CA THR A 149 5.22 2.83 -10.04
C THR A 149 5.07 3.88 -11.14
N HIS A 150 6.22 4.33 -11.64
CA HIS A 150 6.34 5.22 -12.80
C HIS A 150 7.77 5.14 -13.36
N ASP A 151 7.95 5.43 -14.65
CA ASP A 151 9.25 5.33 -15.32
C ASP A 151 10.25 6.39 -14.83
N ASP A 152 9.80 7.63 -14.62
CA ASP A 152 10.65 8.74 -14.17
C ASP A 152 10.70 8.99 -12.65
N TYR A 153 9.89 8.28 -11.86
CA TYR A 153 9.80 8.48 -10.40
C TYR A 153 10.20 7.24 -9.63
N VAL A 154 10.79 7.46 -8.46
CA VAL A 154 11.06 6.38 -7.51
C VAL A 154 9.73 5.86 -6.99
N GLY A 155 9.40 4.62 -7.32
CA GLY A 155 8.19 3.97 -6.82
C GLY A 155 8.20 3.78 -5.31
N VAL A 156 7.01 3.65 -4.73
CA VAL A 156 6.81 3.38 -3.30
C VAL A 156 6.00 2.10 -3.14
N THR A 157 6.37 1.29 -2.17
CA THR A 157 5.56 0.17 -1.68
C THR A 157 5.26 0.46 -0.21
N ALA A 158 4.00 0.35 0.18
CA ALA A 158 3.59 0.57 1.56
C ALA A 158 2.31 -0.19 1.91
N GLN A 159 1.94 -0.11 3.18
CA GLN A 159 0.67 -0.55 3.73
C GLN A 159 -0.02 0.66 4.33
N LEU A 160 -1.31 0.81 4.01
CA LEU A 160 -2.16 1.91 4.44
C LEU A 160 -3.14 1.39 5.48
N TYR A 161 -3.24 2.07 6.63
CA TYR A 161 -3.98 1.58 7.79
C TYR A 161 -5.13 2.51 8.14
N PRO A 162 -6.34 2.02 8.48
CA PRO A 162 -7.36 2.87 9.07
C PRO A 162 -6.84 3.56 10.33
N SER A 163 -7.04 4.87 10.44
CA SER A 163 -6.60 5.66 11.60
C SER A 163 -7.37 5.33 12.89
N ASP A 164 -8.49 4.61 12.77
CA ASP A 164 -9.35 4.16 13.87
C ASP A 164 -9.08 2.71 14.30
N ASP A 165 -8.04 2.04 13.77
CA ASP A 165 -7.72 0.66 14.12
C ASP A 165 -7.08 0.53 15.52
N GLN A 166 -7.59 -0.40 16.32
CA GLN A 166 -7.16 -0.60 17.71
C GLN A 166 -5.74 -1.19 17.86
N TYR A 167 -5.19 -1.78 16.79
CA TYR A 167 -3.88 -2.46 16.78
C TYR A 167 -2.76 -1.62 16.14
N LEU A 168 -2.98 -0.33 15.85
CA LEU A 168 -1.95 0.53 15.28
C LEU A 168 -0.69 0.62 16.15
N GLU A 169 -0.85 0.80 17.46
CA GLU A 169 0.26 0.93 18.41
C GLU A 169 0.94 -0.41 18.72
N THR A 170 0.26 -1.52 18.44
CA THR A 170 0.72 -2.87 18.75
C THR A 170 1.07 -3.69 17.52
N ASP A 171 1.19 -3.05 16.34
CA ASP A 171 1.51 -3.70 15.08
C ASP A 171 2.76 -4.58 15.24
N THR A 172 2.55 -5.89 15.06
CA THR A 172 3.59 -6.89 15.23
C THR A 172 4.69 -6.78 14.17
N ALA A 173 4.38 -6.15 13.02
CA ALA A 173 5.32 -5.92 11.92
C ALA A 173 6.10 -4.59 12.03
N CYS A 174 5.74 -3.70 12.97
CA CYS A 174 6.34 -2.36 13.14
C CYS A 174 6.35 -1.55 11.82
N ALA A 175 5.26 -1.59 11.06
CA ALA A 175 5.15 -1.00 9.73
C ALA A 175 4.25 0.26 9.69
N VAL A 176 3.65 0.67 10.81
CA VAL A 176 2.78 1.84 10.88
C VAL A 176 3.61 3.13 10.95
N LYS A 177 3.31 4.08 10.06
CA LYS A 177 3.86 5.44 10.05
C LYS A 177 2.72 6.46 9.93
N PRO A 178 2.84 7.67 10.50
CA PRO A 178 1.74 8.64 10.50
C PRO A 178 1.21 9.02 9.11
N ASP A 179 2.07 9.08 8.09
CA ASP A 179 1.70 9.42 6.72
C ASP A 179 1.08 8.25 5.93
N LEU A 180 0.90 7.08 6.58
CA LEU A 180 0.27 5.88 6.01
C LEU A 180 -1.11 5.61 6.62
N LEU A 181 -1.65 6.55 7.39
CA LEU A 181 -2.97 6.43 7.98
C LEU A 181 -4.06 6.94 7.04
N LEU A 182 -5.15 6.19 6.95
CA LEU A 182 -6.35 6.46 6.17
C LEU A 182 -7.47 6.92 7.09
N THR A 183 -8.14 8.02 6.71
CA THR A 183 -9.34 8.49 7.41
C THR A 183 -10.57 8.16 6.58
N PHE A 184 -11.30 7.12 7.00
CA PHE A 184 -12.56 6.72 6.35
C PHE A 184 -13.69 7.62 6.85
N LYS A 185 -14.40 8.27 5.93
CA LYS A 185 -15.52 9.17 6.23
C LYS A 185 -16.82 8.54 5.77
N PRO A 186 -17.89 8.52 6.59
CA PRO A 186 -19.21 8.10 6.13
C PRO A 186 -19.69 8.95 4.96
N VAL A 187 -20.28 8.32 3.96
CA VAL A 187 -20.93 9.00 2.82
C VAL A 187 -22.32 8.41 2.58
N THR A 188 -23.27 9.26 2.20
CA THR A 188 -24.64 8.86 1.86
C THR A 188 -24.95 9.23 0.41
N GLY A 189 -25.65 8.34 -0.30
CA GLY A 189 -26.06 8.59 -1.68
C GLY A 189 -24.91 8.61 -2.70
N GLU A 190 -23.77 7.98 -2.39
CA GLU A 190 -22.70 7.79 -3.38
C GLU A 190 -23.22 6.93 -4.53
N LYS A 191 -22.91 7.33 -5.77
CA LYS A 191 -23.53 6.83 -7.00
C LYS A 191 -23.45 5.31 -7.19
N ASN A 192 -22.41 4.67 -6.64
CA ASN A 192 -22.14 3.24 -6.77
C ASN A 192 -22.35 2.51 -5.43
N GLY A 193 -23.01 3.15 -4.46
CA GLY A 193 -23.40 2.54 -3.20
C GLY A 193 -22.28 2.44 -2.16
N ALA A 194 -21.17 3.17 -2.34
CA ALA A 194 -20.17 3.27 -1.28
C ALA A 194 -20.79 3.91 -0.03
N VAL A 195 -20.43 3.34 1.13
CA VAL A 195 -20.85 3.84 2.46
C VAL A 195 -19.74 4.61 3.16
N LEU A 196 -18.52 4.49 2.62
CA LEU A 196 -17.33 5.21 3.08
C LEU A 196 -16.62 5.89 1.90
N ASP A 197 -16.00 7.02 2.18
CA ASP A 197 -15.09 7.75 1.31
C ASP A 197 -13.70 7.80 1.99
N VAL A 198 -12.65 7.61 1.20
CA VAL A 198 -11.27 7.81 1.65
C VAL A 198 -10.45 8.48 0.56
N GLU A 199 -9.80 9.58 0.95
CA GLU A 199 -8.88 10.35 0.12
C GLU A 199 -7.45 10.10 0.60
N TYR A 200 -6.55 9.72 -0.31
CA TYR A 200 -5.15 9.49 0.00
C TYR A 200 -4.22 9.88 -1.15
N ASP A 201 -3.39 10.90 -0.91
CA ASP A 201 -2.37 11.36 -1.86
C ASP A 201 -1.05 10.61 -1.68
N VAL A 202 -0.39 10.31 -2.81
CA VAL A 202 0.94 9.69 -2.82
C VAL A 202 1.96 10.69 -3.34
N ARG A 203 3.08 10.84 -2.64
CA ARG A 203 4.19 11.72 -3.05
C ARG A 203 5.35 10.87 -3.54
N LEU A 204 5.77 11.08 -4.78
CA LEU A 204 6.94 10.42 -5.37
C LEU A 204 8.06 11.43 -5.61
N VAL A 205 9.30 10.97 -5.50
CA VAL A 205 10.50 11.75 -5.85
C VAL A 205 11.01 11.32 -7.21
N SER A 206 11.44 12.28 -8.03
CA SER A 206 11.99 11.98 -9.36
C SER A 206 13.28 11.15 -9.23
N LYS A 207 13.46 10.19 -10.15
CA LYS A 207 14.68 9.36 -10.23
C LYS A 207 15.93 10.18 -10.50
N LYS A 208 15.82 11.44 -10.96
CA LYS A 208 16.96 12.38 -11.10
C LYS A 208 17.73 12.59 -9.78
N TYR A 209 17.09 12.31 -8.63
CA TYR A 209 17.68 12.40 -7.30
C TYR A 209 18.26 11.07 -6.78
N LYS A 210 18.05 9.94 -7.46
CA LYS A 210 18.80 8.73 -7.15
C LYS A 210 20.15 8.82 -7.85
N PRO A 211 21.29 8.76 -7.12
CA PRO A 211 22.58 8.67 -7.75
C PRO A 211 22.60 7.42 -8.63
N ASP A 212 23.08 7.60 -9.85
CA ASP A 212 23.24 6.54 -10.84
C ASP A 212 24.11 5.43 -10.21
N ASN A 213 23.61 4.19 -10.16
CA ASN A 213 24.39 3.04 -9.64
C ASN A 213 25.69 2.81 -10.43
N THR A 214 25.82 3.46 -11.59
CA THR A 214 27.02 3.55 -12.43
C THR A 214 28.18 4.29 -11.74
N MET A 215 27.92 5.17 -10.77
CA MET A 215 28.94 5.92 -10.01
C MET A 215 29.63 5.05 -8.93
N LEU A 216 28.99 3.98 -8.46
CA LEU A 216 29.57 3.05 -7.48
C LEU A 216 30.53 2.04 -8.12
N MET A 217 30.43 1.78 -9.43
CA MET A 217 31.38 0.90 -10.15
C MET A 217 32.63 1.62 -10.64
N GLN A 218 32.62 2.95 -10.77
CA GLN A 218 33.81 3.70 -11.18
C GLN A 218 34.82 3.94 -10.04
N ASN A 219 34.36 3.96 -8.78
CA ASN A 219 35.25 4.08 -7.61
C ASN A 219 35.89 2.75 -7.17
N ALA A 220 35.40 1.61 -7.67
CA ALA A 220 36.02 0.31 -7.40
C ALA A 220 37.20 -0.02 -8.34
N ASN A 221 37.43 0.80 -9.38
CA ASN A 221 38.46 0.58 -10.40
C ASN A 221 39.54 1.67 -10.49
N GLN A 222 39.72 2.49 -9.44
CA GLN A 222 40.88 3.38 -9.32
C GLN A 222 41.87 2.90 -8.23
N ASN A 223 42.64 1.87 -8.60
CA ASN A 223 44.09 1.68 -8.35
C ASN A 223 44.74 2.17 -7.02
N LYS A 224 45.29 1.21 -6.24
CA LYS A 224 46.70 1.10 -5.77
C LYS A 224 46.80 0.45 -4.38
N PHE A 225 47.19 -0.82 -4.31
CA PHE A 225 48.50 -1.34 -3.87
C PHE A 225 48.60 -2.82 -4.25
#